data_AF-A0A2V3HWI5-F1
#
_entry.id   AF-A0A2V3HWI5-F1
#
_cell.length_a   1.000
_cell.length_b   1.000
_cell.length_c   1.000
_cell.angle_alpha   90.00
_cell.angle_beta   90.00
_cell.angle_gamma   90.00
#
_symmetry.space_group_name_H-M   'P 1'
#
loop_
_entity.id
_entity.type
_entity.pdbx_description
1 polymer ?
#
loop_
_entity_poly.entity_id
_entity_poly.type
_entity_poly.pdbx_seq_one_letter_code
_entity_poly.pdbx_strand_id
1 'polypeptide(L)'
;MSPYHLMQMHLLATRDIDPRVHQMGPDLDEMLSRCDAALLIGDRALDEAERNPELVAMDLGADWKAVTGSPMVFGVFAARKDSPAARLEEVARVLREQLRGFTDDPDFRAAVLESTAERSGFSLERVSNYFDEVRFKVGEAEVEGLNKFLGEVCHMQDEIQWFG
;
A
#
# COMPACT_ATOMS: atom_id res chain seq x y z
N MET A 1 12.70 1.76 9.70
CA MET A 1 12.19 0.43 9.32
C MET A 1 10.88 0.65 8.57
N SER A 2 10.67 0.01 7.42
CA SER A 2 9.48 0.27 6.59
C SER A 2 8.23 -0.37 7.21
N PRO A 3 7.01 0.16 6.96
CA PRO A 3 5.77 -0.42 7.47
C PRO A 3 5.56 -1.86 6.97
N TYR A 4 5.95 -2.15 5.72
CA TYR A 4 5.89 -3.49 5.14
C TYR A 4 6.73 -4.52 5.91
N HIS A 5 7.91 -4.11 6.36
CA HIS A 5 8.78 -4.98 7.14
C HIS A 5 8.17 -5.28 8.52
N LEU A 6 7.63 -4.27 9.20
CA LEU A 6 6.94 -4.44 10.49
C LEU A 6 5.75 -5.39 10.35
N MET A 7 4.96 -5.19 9.29
CA MET A 7 3.81 -6.03 8.95
C MET A 7 4.23 -7.49 8.69
N GLN A 8 5.27 -7.71 7.87
CA GLN A 8 5.80 -9.05 7.62
C GLN A 8 6.22 -9.73 8.92
N MET A 9 7.03 -9.07 9.75
CA MET A 9 7.51 -9.66 11.01
C MET A 9 6.36 -9.98 11.95
N HIS A 10 5.34 -9.12 12.03
CA HIS A 10 4.14 -9.39 12.82
C HIS A 10 3.40 -10.63 12.32
N LEU A 11 3.16 -10.75 11.01
CA LEU A 11 2.47 -11.90 10.42
C LEU A 11 3.27 -13.20 10.55
N LEU A 12 4.59 -13.15 10.50
CA LEU A 12 5.44 -14.32 10.72
C LEU A 12 5.46 -14.74 12.20
N ALA A 13 5.47 -13.77 13.11
CA ALA A 13 5.37 -14.05 14.55
C ALA A 13 4.05 -14.72 14.92
N THR A 14 2.91 -14.40 14.28
CA THR A 14 1.64 -15.12 14.52
C THR A 14 1.66 -16.58 14.06
N ARG A 15 2.71 -16.99 13.32
CA ARG A 15 2.97 -18.35 12.83
C ARG A 15 4.14 -19.01 13.55
N ASP A 16 4.63 -18.42 14.64
CA ASP A 16 5.83 -18.86 15.37
C ASP A 16 7.10 -18.91 14.50
N ILE A 17 7.18 -18.03 13.49
CA ILE A 17 8.34 -17.90 12.59
C ILE A 17 9.13 -16.64 12.97
N ASP A 18 10.41 -16.80 13.31
CA ASP A 18 11.33 -15.71 13.65
C ASP A 18 12.51 -15.68 12.67
N PRO A 19 12.37 -15.01 11.51
CA PRO A 19 13.39 -15.01 10.48
C PRO A 19 14.55 -14.06 10.81
N ARG A 20 15.76 -14.42 10.37
CA ARG A 20 16.87 -13.47 10.32
C ARG A 20 16.71 -12.55 9.12
N VAL A 21 16.77 -11.24 9.35
CA VAL A 21 16.53 -10.23 8.32
C VAL A 21 17.85 -9.71 7.76
N HIS A 22 17.93 -9.63 6.43
CA HIS A 22 19.03 -9.01 5.69
C HIS A 22 18.50 -7.93 4.75
N GLN A 23 18.98 -6.70 4.89
CA GLN A 23 18.61 -5.60 3.99
C GLN A 23 19.43 -5.71 2.70
N MET A 24 18.74 -5.73 1.56
CA MET A 24 19.33 -5.91 0.23
C MET A 24 18.62 -4.99 -0.79
N GLY A 25 19.24 -4.80 -1.95
CA GLY A 25 18.55 -4.19 -3.09
C GLY A 25 17.36 -5.05 -3.53
N PRO A 26 16.34 -4.46 -4.17
CA PRO A 26 15.12 -5.16 -4.56
C PRO A 26 15.31 -5.92 -5.89
N ASP A 27 16.26 -6.87 -5.88
CA ASP A 27 16.55 -7.79 -6.99
C ASP A 27 16.27 -9.21 -6.49
N LEU A 28 15.26 -9.87 -7.08
CA LEU A 28 14.76 -11.14 -6.57
C LEU A 28 15.84 -12.23 -6.58
N ASP A 29 16.56 -12.35 -7.70
CA ASP A 29 17.58 -13.37 -7.88
C ASP A 29 18.75 -13.17 -6.90
N GLU A 30 19.23 -11.92 -6.75
CA GLU A 30 20.27 -11.61 -5.77
C GLU A 30 19.80 -11.90 -4.34
N MET A 31 18.57 -11.52 -4.00
CA MET A 31 17.99 -11.77 -2.68
C MET A 31 17.89 -13.26 -2.37
N LEU A 32 17.34 -14.07 -3.28
CA LEU A 32 17.19 -15.51 -3.10
C LEU A 32 18.51 -16.28 -3.18
N SER A 33 19.55 -15.71 -3.80
CA SER A 33 20.89 -16.30 -3.75
C SER A 33 21.54 -16.24 -2.36
N ARG A 34 21.03 -15.38 -1.46
CA ARG A 34 21.58 -15.15 -0.12
C ARG A 34 20.61 -15.46 1.02
N CYS A 35 19.31 -15.48 0.75
CA CYS A 35 18.26 -15.65 1.74
C CYS A 35 17.24 -16.70 1.26
N ASP A 36 16.58 -17.37 2.20
CA ASP A 36 15.56 -18.37 1.89
C ASP A 36 14.25 -17.74 1.36
N ALA A 37 14.05 -16.44 1.58
CA ALA A 37 12.89 -15.68 1.14
C ALA A 37 13.22 -14.21 0.87
N ALA A 38 12.42 -13.57 0.03
CA ALA A 38 12.55 -12.16 -0.34
C ALA A 38 11.24 -11.40 -0.08
N LEU A 39 11.32 -10.20 0.50
CA LEU A 39 10.20 -9.26 0.58
C LEU A 39 10.37 -8.18 -0.49
N LEU A 40 9.44 -8.14 -1.45
CA LEU A 40 9.34 -7.12 -2.48
C LEU A 40 8.09 -6.27 -2.28
N ILE A 41 8.14 -5.01 -2.73
CA ILE A 41 7.02 -4.07 -2.69
C ILE A 41 6.93 -3.26 -3.99
N GLY A 42 5.77 -2.66 -4.25
CA GLY A 42 5.52 -1.84 -5.44
C GLY A 42 5.54 -2.66 -6.73
N ASP A 43 5.77 -1.98 -7.86
CA ASP A 43 5.67 -2.57 -9.21
C ASP A 43 6.54 -3.83 -9.37
N ARG A 44 7.73 -3.85 -8.77
CA ARG A 44 8.62 -5.03 -8.80
C ARG A 44 7.99 -6.27 -8.18
N ALA A 45 7.23 -6.11 -7.09
CA ALA A 45 6.56 -7.26 -6.47
C ALA A 45 5.51 -7.85 -7.41
N LEU A 46 4.75 -6.98 -8.09
CA LEU A 46 3.74 -7.41 -9.05
C LEU A 46 4.39 -8.08 -10.28
N ASP A 47 5.45 -7.47 -10.83
CA ASP A 47 6.13 -8.01 -12.02
C ASP A 47 6.84 -9.34 -11.74
N GLU A 48 7.41 -9.52 -10.54
CA GLU A 48 8.02 -10.80 -10.13
C GLU A 48 6.95 -11.86 -9.79
N ALA A 49 5.83 -11.47 -9.18
CA ALA A 49 4.72 -12.40 -8.90
C ALA A 49 4.06 -12.90 -10.18
N GLU A 50 3.98 -12.07 -11.23
CA GLU A 50 3.47 -12.48 -12.53
C GLU A 50 4.45 -13.42 -13.27
N ARG A 51 5.76 -13.12 -13.21
CA ARG A 51 6.79 -13.94 -13.87
C ARG A 51 7.08 -15.26 -13.17
N ASN A 52 7.04 -15.27 -11.84
CA ASN A 52 7.41 -16.41 -11.00
C ASN A 52 6.30 -16.71 -9.96
N PRO A 53 5.07 -17.05 -10.39
CA PRO A 53 3.94 -17.23 -9.48
C PRO A 53 4.16 -18.33 -8.44
N GLU A 54 4.99 -19.33 -8.74
CA GLU A 54 5.37 -20.41 -7.83
C GLU A 54 6.27 -19.96 -6.67
N LEU A 55 6.92 -18.80 -6.79
CA LEU A 55 7.75 -18.22 -5.73
C LEU A 55 6.94 -17.36 -4.75
N VAL A 56 5.66 -17.09 -5.06
CA VAL A 56 4.79 -16.29 -4.21
C VAL A 56 4.34 -17.11 -3.00
N ALA A 57 5.03 -16.91 -1.87
CA ALA A 57 4.71 -17.58 -0.62
C ALA A 57 3.67 -16.85 0.25
N MET A 58 3.55 -15.53 0.09
CA MET A 58 2.75 -14.69 0.99
C MET A 58 2.32 -13.39 0.30
N ASP A 59 1.06 -13.01 0.46
CA ASP A 59 0.54 -11.68 0.11
C ASP A 59 0.24 -10.94 1.40
N LEU A 60 1.07 -9.95 1.75
CA LEU A 60 0.92 -9.24 3.01
C LEU A 60 -0.48 -8.68 3.22
N GLY A 61 -1.12 -8.12 2.19
CA GLY A 61 -2.46 -7.55 2.30
C GLY A 61 -3.52 -8.62 2.58
N ALA A 62 -3.45 -9.73 1.84
CA ALA A 62 -4.37 -10.86 2.03
C ALA A 62 -4.18 -11.55 3.39
N ASP A 63 -2.92 -11.79 3.77
CA ASP A 63 -2.56 -12.44 5.03
C ASP A 63 -2.95 -11.57 6.24
N TRP A 64 -2.76 -10.24 6.15
CA TRP A 64 -3.29 -9.32 7.15
C TRP A 64 -4.79 -9.38 7.28
N LYS A 65 -5.52 -9.38 6.16
CA LYS A 65 -6.98 -9.49 6.18
C LYS A 65 -7.42 -10.81 6.82
N ALA A 66 -6.72 -11.91 6.52
CA ALA A 66 -7.00 -13.23 7.08
C ALA A 66 -6.75 -13.30 8.59
N VAL A 67 -5.65 -12.71 9.07
CA VAL A 67 -5.29 -12.71 10.51
C VAL A 67 -6.15 -11.72 11.31
N THR A 68 -6.40 -10.53 10.77
CA THR A 68 -6.98 -9.43 11.55
C THR A 68 -8.45 -9.17 11.30
N GLY A 69 -8.99 -9.66 10.18
CA GLY A 69 -10.33 -9.32 9.70
C GLY A 69 -10.44 -7.92 9.08
N SER A 70 -9.39 -7.09 9.09
CA SER A 70 -9.42 -5.69 8.65
C SER A 70 -8.66 -5.48 7.34
N PRO A 71 -9.05 -4.53 6.46
CA PRO A 71 -8.23 -4.16 5.32
C PRO A 71 -6.88 -3.57 5.77
N MET A 72 -5.85 -3.68 4.94
CA MET A 72 -4.57 -3.03 5.16
C MET A 72 -4.53 -1.67 4.44
N VAL A 73 -3.97 -0.65 5.08
CA VAL A 73 -3.74 0.69 4.49
C VAL A 73 -2.25 0.92 4.34
N PHE A 74 -1.76 0.95 3.10
CA PHE A 74 -0.34 1.11 2.78
C PHE A 74 0.13 2.56 2.62
N GLY A 75 -0.79 3.49 2.39
CA GLY A 75 -0.47 4.90 2.16
C GLY A 75 -1.61 5.83 2.55
N VAL A 76 -1.26 6.98 3.10
CA VAL A 76 -2.17 8.07 3.44
C VAL A 76 -1.57 9.41 3.06
N PHE A 77 -2.42 10.39 2.76
CA PHE A 77 -2.01 11.79 2.79
C PHE A 77 -2.05 12.28 4.24
N ALA A 78 -0.91 12.77 4.73
CA ALA A 78 -0.78 13.30 6.09
C ALA A 78 -0.27 14.75 6.05
N ALA A 79 -0.70 15.53 7.03
CA ALA A 79 -0.23 16.89 7.25
C ALA A 79 0.21 17.07 8.71
N ARG A 80 1.08 18.06 8.97
CA ARG A 80 1.48 18.38 10.33
C ARG A 80 0.30 18.96 11.11
N LYS A 81 0.20 18.68 12.41
CA LYS A 81 -0.88 19.16 13.30
C LYS A 81 -0.99 20.69 13.34
N ASP A 82 0.11 21.41 13.12
CA ASP A 82 0.17 22.88 13.10
C ASP A 82 -0.03 23.49 11.70
N SER A 83 -0.45 22.69 10.71
CA SER A 83 -0.73 23.21 9.37
C SER A 83 -1.98 24.11 9.37
N PRO A 84 -2.02 25.19 8.57
CA PRO A 84 -3.16 26.10 8.53
C PRO A 84 -4.44 25.40 8.05
N ALA A 85 -5.51 25.46 8.86
CA ALA A 85 -6.78 24.78 8.57
C ALA A 85 -7.35 25.11 7.20
N ALA A 86 -7.39 26.39 6.82
CA ALA A 86 -7.90 26.82 5.51
C ALA A 86 -7.15 26.18 4.32
N ARG A 87 -5.84 25.93 4.48
CA ARG A 87 -5.03 25.27 3.44
C ARG A 87 -5.27 23.77 3.41
N LEU A 88 -5.51 23.15 4.56
CA LEU A 88 -5.90 21.74 4.62
C LEU A 88 -7.27 21.51 3.98
N GLU A 89 -8.23 22.40 4.22
CA GLU A 89 -9.57 22.34 3.60
C GLU A 89 -9.49 22.44 2.08
N GLU A 90 -8.67 23.36 1.56
CA GLU A 90 -8.43 23.50 0.13
C GLU A 90 -7.83 22.22 -0.48
N VAL A 91 -6.75 21.69 0.10
CA VAL A 91 -6.10 20.47 -0.38
C VAL A 91 -7.06 19.27 -0.32
N ALA A 92 -7.78 19.10 0.79
CA ALA A 92 -8.74 18.01 0.95
C ALA A 92 -9.88 18.10 -0.08
N ARG A 93 -10.38 19.31 -0.35
CA ARG A 93 -11.38 19.52 -1.41
C ARG A 93 -10.84 19.10 -2.78
N VAL A 94 -9.64 19.54 -3.15
CA VAL A 94 -9.01 19.18 -4.43
C VAL A 94 -8.84 17.67 -4.53
N LEU A 95 -8.29 16.99 -3.51
CA LEU A 95 -8.11 15.54 -3.52
C LEU A 95 -9.43 14.78 -3.69
N ARG A 96 -10.50 15.22 -3.01
CA ARG A 96 -11.84 14.63 -3.15
C ARG A 96 -12.46 14.87 -4.52
N GLU A 97 -12.22 16.03 -5.12
CA GLU A 97 -12.66 16.34 -6.48
C GLU A 97 -11.93 15.48 -7.51
N GLN A 98 -10.60 15.33 -7.40
CA GLN A 98 -9.81 14.46 -8.27
C GLN A 98 -10.23 13.00 -8.16
N LEU A 99 -10.44 12.50 -6.94
CA LEU A 99 -10.90 11.13 -6.71
C LEU A 99 -12.29 10.89 -7.30
N ARG A 100 -13.22 11.84 -7.13
CA ARG A 100 -14.55 11.77 -7.75
C ARG A 100 -14.45 11.78 -9.27
N GLY A 101 -13.68 12.68 -9.85
CA GLY A 101 -13.44 12.70 -11.30
C GLY A 101 -12.92 11.35 -11.80
N PHE A 102 -11.90 10.80 -11.14
CA PHE A 102 -11.34 9.50 -11.53
C PHE A 102 -12.31 8.32 -11.40
N THR A 103 -13.25 8.40 -10.46
CA THR A 103 -14.21 7.31 -10.18
C THR A 103 -15.48 7.42 -11.02
N ASP A 104 -15.99 8.63 -11.20
CA ASP A 104 -17.34 8.88 -11.69
C ASP A 104 -17.35 9.39 -13.15
N ASP A 105 -16.23 9.91 -13.66
CA ASP A 105 -16.09 10.45 -15.03
C ASP A 105 -15.18 9.55 -15.88
N PRO A 106 -15.75 8.80 -16.85
CA PRO A 106 -14.98 7.91 -17.73
C PRO A 106 -13.93 8.63 -18.58
N ASP A 107 -14.20 9.85 -19.04
CA ASP A 107 -13.29 10.61 -19.90
C ASP A 107 -12.10 11.11 -19.07
N PHE A 108 -12.38 11.59 -17.85
CA PHE A 108 -11.33 11.96 -16.90
C PHE A 108 -10.46 10.75 -16.52
N ARG A 109 -11.09 9.60 -16.23
CA ARG A 109 -10.36 8.35 -15.94
C ARG A 109 -9.47 7.95 -17.11
N ALA A 110 -9.99 7.94 -18.34
CA ALA A 110 -9.21 7.60 -19.52
C ALA A 110 -7.98 8.51 -19.69
N ALA A 111 -8.15 9.83 -19.52
CA ALA A 111 -7.05 10.79 -19.59
C ALA A 111 -5.97 10.55 -18.51
N VAL A 112 -6.37 10.17 -17.30
CA VAL A 112 -5.42 9.80 -16.22
C VAL A 112 -4.65 8.52 -16.57
N LEU A 113 -5.33 7.51 -17.10
CA LEU A 113 -4.69 6.25 -17.50
C LEU A 113 -3.68 6.48 -18.64
N GLU A 114 -4.06 7.23 -19.67
CA GLU A 114 -3.18 7.58 -20.80
C GLU A 114 -1.95 8.36 -20.32
N SER A 115 -2.15 9.42 -19.53
CA SER A 115 -1.03 10.23 -19.00
C SER A 115 -0.09 9.40 -18.12
N THR A 116 -0.63 8.45 -17.36
CA THR A 116 0.17 7.58 -16.49
C THR A 116 0.96 6.56 -17.30
N ALA A 117 0.36 5.95 -18.33
CA ALA A 117 1.03 5.03 -19.24
C ALA A 117 2.21 5.72 -19.96
N GLU A 118 1.99 6.93 -20.50
CA GLU A 118 3.05 7.71 -21.16
C GLU A 118 4.23 8.02 -20.23
N ARG A 119 3.96 8.41 -18.98
CA ARG A 119 5.00 8.81 -18.02
C ARG A 119 5.75 7.65 -17.39
N SER A 120 5.06 6.53 -17.17
CA SER A 120 5.64 5.35 -16.52
C SER A 120 6.36 4.42 -17.51
N GLY A 121 5.97 4.45 -18.79
CA GLY A 121 6.43 3.49 -19.80
C GLY A 121 5.71 2.14 -19.75
N PHE A 122 4.72 1.97 -18.86
CA PHE A 122 3.87 0.78 -18.82
C PHE A 122 2.77 0.83 -19.89
N SER A 123 2.24 -0.34 -20.26
CA SER A 123 1.08 -0.41 -21.15
C SER A 123 -0.17 0.18 -20.47
N LEU A 124 -1.09 0.71 -21.29
CA LEU A 124 -2.37 1.22 -20.79
C LEU A 124 -3.16 0.15 -20.02
N GLU A 125 -3.12 -1.09 -20.51
CA GLU A 125 -3.74 -2.25 -19.86
C GLU A 125 -3.16 -2.50 -18.46
N ARG A 126 -1.82 -2.50 -18.32
CA ARG A 126 -1.16 -2.69 -17.03
C ARG A 126 -1.53 -1.58 -16.04
N VAL A 127 -1.52 -0.34 -16.50
CA VAL A 127 -1.91 0.82 -15.67
C VAL A 127 -3.38 0.71 -15.25
N SER A 128 -4.29 0.33 -16.16
CA SER A 128 -5.70 0.13 -15.83
C SER A 128 -5.89 -0.95 -14.76
N ASN A 129 -5.27 -2.12 -14.95
CA ASN A 129 -5.36 -3.23 -14.00
C ASN A 129 -4.85 -2.81 -12.60
N TYR A 130 -3.72 -2.11 -12.55
CA TYR A 130 -3.17 -1.59 -11.29
C TYR A 130 -4.16 -0.65 -10.56
N PHE A 131 -4.81 0.26 -11.29
CA PHE A 131 -5.80 1.17 -10.71
C PHE A 131 -7.10 0.47 -10.27
N ASP A 132 -7.38 -0.74 -10.78
CA ASP A 132 -8.52 -1.55 -10.35
C ASP A 132 -8.18 -2.43 -9.12
N GLU A 133 -6.92 -2.80 -8.95
CA GLU A 133 -6.41 -3.54 -7.79
C GLU A 133 -6.28 -2.65 -6.54
N VAL A 134 -5.99 -1.36 -6.72
CA VAL A 134 -5.78 -0.41 -5.61
C VAL A 134 -7.06 0.35 -5.26
N ARG A 135 -7.42 0.34 -3.97
CA ARG A 135 -8.49 1.19 -3.44
C ARG A 135 -7.93 2.51 -2.89
N PHE A 136 -8.39 3.63 -3.46
CA PHE A 136 -7.96 4.99 -3.07
C PHE A 136 -8.83 5.64 -1.98
N LYS A 137 -9.94 5.00 -1.62
CA LYS A 137 -10.88 5.53 -0.62
C LYS A 137 -10.57 4.93 0.74
N VAL A 138 -10.38 5.80 1.73
CA VAL A 138 -10.30 5.44 3.15
C VAL A 138 -11.67 5.68 3.76
N GLY A 139 -12.43 4.60 3.99
CA GLY A 139 -13.69 4.61 4.74
C GLY A 139 -13.50 4.14 6.18
N GLU A 140 -14.60 3.84 6.87
CA GLU A 140 -14.57 3.41 8.28
C GLU A 140 -13.73 2.14 8.49
N ALA A 141 -13.87 1.14 7.61
CA ALA A 141 -13.11 -0.10 7.69
C ALA A 141 -11.61 0.10 7.48
N GLU A 142 -11.22 0.99 6.56
CA GLU A 142 -9.81 1.35 6.35
C GLU A 142 -9.23 2.17 7.52
N VAL A 143 -10.03 3.06 8.13
CA VAL A 143 -9.64 3.78 9.35
C VAL A 143 -9.41 2.80 10.51
N GLU A 144 -10.34 1.86 10.72
CA GLU A 144 -10.21 0.83 11.75
C GLU A 144 -8.97 -0.05 11.50
N GLY A 145 -8.77 -0.50 10.26
CA GLY A 145 -7.60 -1.29 9.86
C GLY A 145 -6.27 -0.55 10.08
N LEU A 146 -6.21 0.74 9.73
CA LEU A 146 -5.02 1.55 9.96
C LEU A 146 -4.74 1.75 11.46
N ASN A 147 -5.76 2.08 12.25
CA ASN A 147 -5.62 2.22 13.70
C ASN A 147 -5.15 0.91 14.34
N LYS A 148 -5.67 -0.23 13.88
CA LYS A 148 -5.25 -1.57 14.34
C LYS A 148 -3.77 -1.80 14.05
N PHE A 149 -3.32 -1.56 12.82
CA PHE A 149 -1.91 -1.68 12.45
C PHE A 149 -1.01 -0.77 13.31
N LEU A 150 -1.39 0.49 13.50
CA LEU A 150 -0.58 1.44 14.26
C LEU A 150 -0.50 1.10 15.75
N GLY A 151 -1.59 0.63 16.35
CA GLY A 151 -1.60 0.22 17.76
C GLY A 151 -0.91 -1.12 18.01
N GLU A 152 -1.29 -2.16 17.25
CA GLU A 152 -0.84 -3.53 17.51
C GLU A 152 0.56 -3.82 16.96
N VAL A 153 0.92 -3.25 15.80
CA VAL A 153 2.19 -3.52 15.13
C VAL A 153 3.23 -2.42 15.37
N CYS A 154 2.82 -1.16 15.26
CA CYS A 154 3.74 -0.03 15.45
C CYS A 154 3.86 0.43 16.91
N HIS A 155 3.01 -0.07 17.81
CA HIS A 155 2.94 0.33 19.22
C HIS A 155 2.78 1.85 19.40
N MET A 156 2.05 2.49 18.48
CA MET A 156 1.75 3.92 18.55
C MET A 156 0.75 4.17 19.68
N GLN A 157 1.10 5.08 20.59
CA GLN A 157 0.27 5.45 21.74
C GLN A 157 -0.64 6.65 21.46
N ASP A 158 -0.28 7.49 20.50
CA ASP A 158 -1.05 8.66 20.12
C ASP A 158 -2.19 8.29 19.17
N GLU A 159 -3.34 8.93 19.35
CA GLU A 159 -4.44 8.82 18.38
C GLU A 159 -4.16 9.65 17.12
N ILE A 160 -4.58 9.12 15.97
CA ILE A 160 -4.59 9.86 14.72
C ILE A 160 -5.73 10.86 14.76
N GLN A 161 -5.43 12.12 14.46
CA GLN A 161 -6.45 13.12 14.18
C GLN A 161 -6.84 13.05 12.71
N TRP A 162 -8.05 12.59 12.43
CA TRP A 162 -8.59 12.56 11.07
C TRP A 162 -9.06 13.95 10.65
N PHE A 163 -8.72 14.32 9.42
CA PHE A 163 -9.19 15.54 8.80
C PHE A 163 -10.55 15.27 8.14
N GLY A 164 -11.58 16.01 8.57
CA GLY A 164 -13.00 15.81 8.21
C GLY A 164 -13.27 15.77 6.72
#